data_AF-A0A4U3B8L4-F1
#
_entry.id   AF-A0A4U3B8L4-F1
#
_cell.length_a   1.000
_cell.length_b   1.000
_cell.length_c   1.000
_cell.angle_alpha   90.00
_cell.angle_beta   90.00
_cell.angle_gamma   90.00
#
_symmetry.space_group_name_H-M   'P 1'
#
loop_
_entity.id
_entity.type
_entity.pdbx_description
1 polymer ?
#
loop_
_entity_poly.entity_id
_entity_poly.type
_entity_poly.pdbx_seq_one_letter_code
_entity_poly.pdbx_strand_id
1 'polypeptide(L)'
;MKTIDSTNLISAVVHRQDNSLKWLSKKHKFSFVWANIIEYLVSNKHDLPHKEMRIFKSNINSLYSSCMSLVTPTMAFHLNTLYQQNQENIETDFQTFYKEFRDTFISDYTLREDVFSTYPELFRLIYNFFDQSIYNIKESIYLVDVHREELKNRFNIEEFDELSIILGEGDVHKAGKSTSRVSIGGKTLYLKWRECSFEKDFIQFQNKFLKNMGITNKINDLKEVEGSNYYFQESIEPEGIFEEEHNDHYYQLGAFIFIAYLMGITDLHYENIIIANGSIIAIDCETIATSKEREIAEYIDYDLAKSVYSTFILPFSTVKGAVLSGISSLSGQTMYVNDYKINITNRGIDLVNRPLRTISNLNIEKDKTLYF
;
A
#
# COMPACT_ATOMS: atom_id res chain seq x y z
N MET A 1 10.18 -16.64 15.95
CA MET A 1 10.08 -16.97 14.52
C MET A 1 11.01 -18.14 14.27
N LYS A 2 10.50 -19.37 14.13
CA LYS A 2 11.37 -20.52 13.80
C LYS A 2 11.84 -20.31 12.37
N THR A 3 13.15 -20.29 12.14
CA THR A 3 13.76 -20.33 10.81
C THR A 3 13.22 -21.56 10.10
N ILE A 4 12.33 -21.34 9.14
CA ILE A 4 11.96 -22.38 8.18
C ILE A 4 13.25 -22.73 7.46
N ASP A 5 13.63 -24.01 7.49
CA ASP A 5 14.73 -24.52 6.67
C ASP A 5 14.34 -24.31 5.21
N SER A 6 14.92 -23.28 4.59
CA SER A 6 14.54 -22.81 3.26
C SER A 6 14.72 -23.91 2.22
N THR A 7 15.71 -24.80 2.40
CA THR A 7 16.02 -25.87 1.46
C THR A 7 14.87 -26.88 1.39
N ASN A 8 14.36 -27.32 2.55
CA ASN A 8 13.23 -28.24 2.61
C ASN A 8 11.93 -27.64 2.06
N LEU A 9 11.71 -26.33 2.27
CA LEU A 9 10.54 -25.65 1.72
C LEU A 9 10.66 -25.42 0.21
N ILE A 10 11.85 -25.11 -0.31
CA ILE A 10 12.09 -24.95 -1.76
C ILE A 10 11.69 -26.23 -2.48
N SER A 11 12.28 -27.38 -2.12
CA SER A 11 11.97 -28.64 -2.79
C SER A 11 10.48 -29.01 -2.68
N ALA A 12 9.85 -28.80 -1.51
CA ALA A 12 8.42 -29.08 -1.30
C ALA A 12 7.48 -28.25 -2.19
N VAL A 13 7.91 -27.05 -2.61
CA VAL A 13 7.18 -26.17 -3.50
C VAL A 13 7.54 -26.44 -4.95
N VAL A 14 8.81 -26.33 -5.32
CA VAL A 14 9.27 -26.24 -6.71
C VAL A 14 9.18 -27.56 -7.47
N HIS A 15 9.26 -28.71 -6.77
CA HIS A 15 9.13 -30.05 -7.36
C HIS A 15 7.72 -30.37 -7.85
N ARG A 16 6.72 -29.57 -7.45
CA ARG A 16 5.34 -29.77 -7.87
C ARG A 16 5.14 -29.26 -9.31
N GLN A 17 4.43 -30.03 -10.11
CA GLN A 17 4.00 -29.67 -11.48
C GLN A 17 2.51 -29.28 -11.52
N ASP A 18 2.02 -28.66 -10.45
CA ASP A 18 0.63 -28.23 -10.36
C ASP A 18 0.34 -27.10 -11.37
N ASN A 19 -0.96 -26.81 -11.63
CA ASN A 19 -1.57 -25.92 -12.64
C ASN A 19 -1.10 -24.43 -12.65
N SER A 20 0.20 -24.19 -12.56
CA SER A 20 0.88 -22.91 -12.43
C SER A 20 0.66 -21.97 -13.61
N LEU A 21 0.33 -22.52 -14.79
CA LEU A 21 -0.05 -21.74 -15.96
C LEU A 21 -1.21 -20.78 -15.68
N LYS A 22 -2.11 -21.12 -14.74
CA LYS A 22 -3.25 -20.29 -14.34
C LYS A 22 -2.83 -18.98 -13.65
N TRP A 23 -1.61 -18.90 -13.14
CA TRP A 23 -1.06 -17.75 -12.43
C TRP A 23 -0.11 -16.90 -13.28
N LEU A 24 0.11 -17.23 -14.55
CA LEU A 24 0.93 -16.42 -15.44
C LEU A 24 0.24 -15.11 -15.80
N SER A 25 1.03 -14.04 -15.93
CA SER A 25 0.54 -12.73 -16.34
C SER A 25 1.35 -12.20 -17.52
N LYS A 26 0.66 -11.79 -18.59
CA LYS A 26 1.29 -11.11 -19.73
C LYS A 26 1.83 -9.72 -19.36
N LYS A 27 1.23 -9.07 -18.35
CA LYS A 27 1.65 -7.74 -17.87
C LYS A 27 2.94 -7.82 -17.04
N HIS A 28 3.10 -8.87 -16.23
CA HIS A 28 4.21 -9.02 -15.29
C HIS A 28 5.19 -10.06 -15.82
N LYS A 29 6.28 -9.56 -16.43
CA LYS A 29 7.22 -10.35 -17.24
C LYS A 29 7.80 -11.56 -16.47
N PHE A 30 8.13 -11.38 -15.20
CA PHE A 30 8.66 -12.45 -14.35
C PHE A 30 7.61 -13.25 -13.57
N SER A 31 6.33 -13.22 -13.98
CA SER A 31 5.28 -13.95 -13.26
C SER A 31 5.47 -15.45 -13.18
N PHE A 32 6.26 -16.03 -14.09
CA PHE A 32 6.63 -17.43 -14.04
C PHE A 32 7.46 -17.79 -12.79
N VAL A 33 8.17 -16.84 -12.18
CA VAL A 33 9.00 -17.05 -10.99
C VAL A 33 8.14 -17.41 -9.77
N TRP A 34 6.98 -16.77 -9.60
CA TRP A 34 6.11 -17.01 -8.45
C TRP A 34 4.87 -17.85 -8.75
N ALA A 35 4.60 -18.19 -10.01
CA ALA A 35 3.40 -18.92 -10.40
C ALA A 35 3.22 -20.26 -9.66
N ASN A 36 4.31 -21.01 -9.50
CA ASN A 36 4.30 -22.29 -8.78
C ASN A 36 4.14 -22.10 -7.25
N ILE A 37 4.74 -21.05 -6.70
CA ILE A 37 4.58 -20.67 -5.28
C ILE A 37 3.12 -20.35 -4.98
N ILE A 38 2.45 -19.56 -5.82
CA ILE A 38 1.03 -19.24 -5.64
C ILE A 38 0.17 -20.51 -5.73
N GLU A 39 0.41 -21.36 -6.73
CA GLU A 39 -0.33 -22.62 -6.87
C GLU A 39 -0.25 -23.45 -5.61
N TYR A 40 0.96 -23.65 -5.09
CA TYR A 40 1.18 -24.36 -3.84
C TYR A 40 0.45 -23.71 -2.65
N LEU A 41 0.55 -22.39 -2.50
CA LEU A 41 -0.06 -21.69 -1.38
C LEU A 41 -1.58 -21.78 -1.42
N VAL A 42 -2.19 -21.60 -2.59
CA VAL A 42 -3.64 -21.61 -2.78
C VAL A 42 -4.23 -23.01 -2.70
N SER A 43 -3.61 -23.99 -3.35
CA SER A 43 -4.19 -25.33 -3.56
C SER A 43 -3.75 -26.35 -2.51
N ASN A 44 -2.61 -26.12 -1.83
CA ASN A 44 -2.05 -27.12 -0.91
C ASN A 44 -1.91 -26.57 0.51
N LYS A 45 -1.32 -25.39 0.69
CA LYS A 45 -1.06 -24.87 2.04
C LYS A 45 -2.35 -24.36 2.69
N HIS A 46 -3.05 -23.46 2.01
CA HIS A 46 -4.24 -22.81 2.55
C HIS A 46 -5.55 -23.44 2.10
N ASP A 47 -5.53 -24.20 1.00
CA ASP A 47 -6.71 -24.81 0.36
C ASP A 47 -7.88 -23.82 0.29
N LEU A 48 -7.68 -22.73 -0.47
CA LEU A 48 -8.59 -21.58 -0.39
C LEU A 48 -10.00 -21.93 -0.85
N PRO A 49 -11.02 -21.73 0.01
CA PRO A 49 -12.41 -21.85 -0.38
C PRO A 49 -12.80 -20.78 -1.41
N HIS A 50 -13.99 -20.93 -1.99
CA HIS A 50 -14.44 -20.11 -3.11
C HIS A 50 -14.47 -18.60 -2.79
N LYS A 51 -14.88 -18.20 -1.56
CA LYS A 51 -14.97 -16.80 -1.12
C LYS A 51 -13.58 -16.15 -1.08
N GLU A 52 -12.64 -16.81 -0.41
CA GLU A 52 -11.23 -16.40 -0.27
C GLU A 52 -10.52 -16.38 -1.62
N MET A 53 -10.73 -17.40 -2.45
CA MET A 53 -10.18 -17.47 -3.80
C MET A 53 -10.64 -16.31 -4.68
N ARG A 54 -11.93 -15.95 -4.60
CA ARG A 54 -12.50 -14.82 -5.34
C ARG A 54 -11.82 -13.50 -4.93
N ILE A 55 -11.67 -13.27 -3.63
CA ILE A 55 -11.03 -12.06 -3.08
C ILE A 55 -9.52 -12.05 -3.37
N PHE A 56 -8.84 -13.19 -3.29
CA PHE A 56 -7.43 -13.28 -3.68
C PHE A 56 -7.23 -12.93 -5.16
N LYS A 57 -8.10 -13.43 -6.05
CA LYS A 57 -8.07 -13.10 -7.48
C LYS A 57 -8.36 -11.62 -7.75
N SER A 58 -9.22 -10.95 -6.99
CA SER A 58 -9.45 -9.50 -7.17
C SER A 58 -8.21 -8.66 -6.82
N ASN A 59 -7.34 -9.16 -5.93
CA ASN A 59 -6.09 -8.52 -5.53
C ASN A 59 -4.88 -8.89 -6.39
N ILE A 60 -4.98 -9.91 -7.26
CA ILE A 60 -3.83 -10.55 -7.92
C ILE A 60 -2.95 -9.57 -8.71
N ASN A 61 -3.57 -8.59 -9.39
CA ASN A 61 -2.84 -7.61 -10.20
C ASN A 61 -2.02 -6.63 -9.34
N SER A 62 -2.53 -6.25 -8.18
CA SER A 62 -1.81 -5.40 -7.22
C SER A 62 -0.65 -6.20 -6.63
N LEU A 63 -0.93 -7.42 -6.16
CA LEU A 63 0.08 -8.33 -5.62
C LEU A 63 1.21 -8.62 -6.62
N TYR A 64 0.89 -8.79 -7.91
CA TYR A 64 1.92 -9.02 -8.93
C TYR A 64 2.76 -7.79 -9.20
N SER A 65 2.17 -6.59 -9.17
CA SER A 65 2.92 -5.34 -9.28
C SER A 65 3.93 -5.21 -8.13
N SER A 66 3.49 -5.48 -6.90
CA SER A 66 4.35 -5.46 -5.72
C SER A 66 5.41 -6.56 -5.72
N CYS A 67 5.07 -7.79 -6.15
CA CYS A 67 6.06 -8.85 -6.27
C CYS A 67 7.07 -8.59 -7.40
N MET A 68 6.68 -7.89 -8.47
CA MET A 68 7.62 -7.50 -9.54
C MET A 68 8.73 -6.60 -9.01
N SER A 69 8.45 -5.65 -8.10
CA SER A 69 9.49 -4.76 -7.57
C SER A 69 10.54 -5.54 -6.77
N LEU A 70 10.12 -6.61 -6.08
CA LEU A 70 11.00 -7.54 -5.37
C LEU A 70 11.86 -8.40 -6.33
N VAL A 71 11.24 -8.93 -7.39
CA VAL A 71 11.86 -9.95 -8.27
C VAL A 71 12.75 -9.36 -9.35
N THR A 72 12.40 -8.15 -9.83
CA THR A 72 12.98 -7.58 -11.04
C THR A 72 14.50 -7.40 -10.99
N PRO A 73 15.11 -6.81 -9.95
CA PRO A 73 16.55 -6.59 -9.93
C PRO A 73 17.35 -7.90 -10.02
N THR A 74 16.96 -8.90 -9.23
CA THR A 74 17.63 -10.20 -9.20
C THR A 74 17.48 -10.95 -10.53
N MET A 75 16.27 -11.02 -11.08
CA MET A 75 16.05 -11.75 -12.33
C MET A 75 16.66 -11.05 -13.54
N ALA A 76 16.66 -9.72 -13.58
CA ALA A 76 17.33 -8.96 -14.63
C ALA A 76 18.85 -9.22 -14.61
N PHE A 77 19.46 -9.16 -13.41
CA PHE A 77 20.88 -9.47 -13.23
C PHE A 77 21.21 -10.93 -13.61
N HIS A 78 20.43 -11.88 -13.10
CA HIS A 78 20.65 -13.30 -13.32
C HIS A 78 20.56 -13.67 -14.81
N LEU A 79 19.50 -13.25 -15.50
CA LEU A 79 19.29 -13.58 -16.91
C LEU A 79 20.32 -12.90 -17.83
N ASN A 80 20.68 -11.64 -17.55
CA ASN A 80 21.74 -10.96 -18.32
C ASN A 80 23.09 -11.67 -18.13
N THR A 81 23.41 -12.10 -16.90
CA THR A 81 24.65 -12.81 -16.58
C THR A 81 24.69 -14.17 -17.28
N LEU A 82 23.61 -14.96 -17.19
CA LEU A 82 23.51 -16.25 -17.87
C LEU A 82 23.64 -16.11 -19.39
N TYR A 83 23.01 -15.10 -19.98
CA TYR A 83 23.12 -14.85 -21.41
C TYR A 83 24.55 -14.48 -21.81
N GLN A 84 25.21 -13.57 -21.08
CA GLN A 84 26.59 -13.17 -21.34
C GLN A 84 27.58 -14.33 -21.25
N GLN A 85 27.44 -15.19 -20.23
CA GLN A 85 28.33 -16.34 -20.04
C GLN A 85 28.18 -17.41 -21.12
N ASN A 86 27.02 -17.48 -21.77
CA ASN A 86 26.72 -18.48 -22.78
C ASN A 86 26.73 -17.92 -24.22
N GLN A 87 27.17 -16.67 -24.44
CA GLN A 87 27.19 -16.06 -25.78
C GLN A 87 28.02 -16.83 -26.81
N GLU A 88 29.04 -17.57 -26.38
CA GLU A 88 29.83 -18.43 -27.28
C GLU A 88 29.06 -19.68 -27.75
N ASN A 89 28.00 -20.07 -27.04
CA ASN A 89 27.21 -21.28 -27.29
C ASN A 89 25.75 -21.00 -27.71
N ILE A 90 25.30 -19.75 -27.62
CA ILE A 90 23.92 -19.33 -27.94
C ILE A 90 23.96 -18.56 -29.26
N GLU A 91 23.49 -19.18 -30.35
CA GLU A 91 23.30 -18.52 -31.65
C GLU A 91 22.00 -17.69 -31.71
N THR A 92 21.22 -17.63 -30.62
CA THR A 92 19.92 -16.96 -30.57
C THR A 92 19.99 -15.61 -29.88
N ASP A 93 19.07 -14.71 -30.24
CA ASP A 93 18.95 -13.41 -29.58
C ASP A 93 18.38 -13.55 -28.15
N PHE A 94 18.59 -12.52 -27.31
CA PHE A 94 18.15 -12.55 -25.91
C PHE A 94 16.63 -12.75 -25.75
N GLN A 95 15.78 -12.29 -26.67
CA GLN A 95 14.32 -12.46 -26.55
C GLN A 95 13.92 -13.93 -26.70
N THR A 96 14.59 -14.63 -27.61
CA THR A 96 14.43 -16.08 -27.81
C THR A 96 14.92 -16.84 -26.57
N PHE A 97 16.14 -16.54 -26.10
CA PHE A 97 16.68 -17.10 -24.84
C PHE A 97 15.75 -16.89 -23.65
N TYR A 98 15.22 -15.66 -23.48
CA TYR A 98 14.30 -15.34 -22.39
C TYR A 98 13.02 -16.19 -22.44
N LYS A 99 12.47 -16.40 -23.64
CA LYS A 99 11.26 -17.21 -23.81
C LYS A 99 11.53 -18.67 -23.48
N GLU A 100 12.63 -19.22 -23.97
CA GLU A 100 13.06 -20.60 -23.69
C GLU A 100 13.34 -20.80 -22.19
N PHE A 101 14.04 -19.86 -21.55
CA PHE A 101 14.25 -19.88 -20.10
C PHE A 101 12.92 -19.88 -19.35
N ARG A 102 11.99 -18.98 -19.71
CA ARG A 102 10.66 -18.91 -19.08
C ARG A 102 9.90 -20.22 -19.23
N ASP A 103 9.84 -20.77 -20.44
CA ASP A 103 9.08 -21.99 -20.72
C ASP A 103 9.71 -23.19 -20.01
N THR A 104 11.04 -23.27 -19.94
CA THR A 104 11.78 -24.27 -19.16
C THR A 104 11.56 -24.09 -17.66
N PHE A 105 11.59 -22.86 -17.15
CA PHE A 105 11.36 -22.57 -15.73
C PHE A 105 9.95 -23.02 -15.31
N ILE A 106 8.98 -23.00 -16.23
CA ILE A 106 7.62 -23.50 -15.97
C ILE A 106 7.56 -25.03 -16.01
N SER A 107 8.19 -25.67 -16.98
CA SER A 107 8.06 -27.13 -17.20
C SER A 107 9.01 -27.96 -16.33
N ASP A 108 10.20 -27.44 -16.02
CA ASP A 108 11.28 -28.16 -15.38
C ASP A 108 11.53 -27.65 -13.95
N TYR A 109 11.36 -28.53 -12.96
CA TYR A 109 11.59 -28.18 -11.56
C TYR A 109 13.07 -28.02 -11.23
N THR A 110 13.97 -28.65 -11.99
CA THR A 110 15.40 -28.60 -11.70
C THR A 110 15.95 -27.19 -11.92
N LEU A 111 15.52 -26.50 -12.98
CA LEU A 111 15.86 -25.09 -13.21
C LEU A 111 15.29 -24.18 -12.11
N ARG A 112 14.06 -24.44 -11.64
CA ARG A 112 13.48 -23.67 -10.53
C ARG A 112 14.27 -23.86 -9.24
N GLU A 113 14.60 -25.10 -8.92
CA GLU A 113 15.36 -25.46 -7.73
C GLU A 113 16.76 -24.85 -7.78
N ASP A 114 17.45 -24.88 -8.93
CA ASP A 114 18.76 -24.25 -9.11
C ASP A 114 18.71 -22.73 -8.89
N VAL A 115 17.76 -22.04 -9.51
CA VAL A 115 17.58 -20.58 -9.33
C VAL A 115 17.26 -20.25 -7.87
N PHE A 116 16.35 -20.97 -7.22
CA PHE A 116 15.99 -20.69 -5.84
C PHE A 116 17.01 -21.18 -4.82
N SER A 117 17.85 -22.16 -5.15
CA SER A 117 19.02 -22.54 -4.34
C SER A 117 20.15 -21.52 -4.47
N THR A 118 20.28 -20.88 -5.63
CA THR A 118 21.20 -19.75 -5.85
C THR A 118 20.72 -18.49 -5.13
N TYR A 119 19.41 -18.24 -5.13
CA TYR A 119 18.79 -17.08 -4.47
C TYR A 119 17.72 -17.49 -3.43
N PRO A 120 18.11 -18.14 -2.33
CA PRO A 120 17.16 -18.68 -1.34
C PRO A 120 16.36 -17.58 -0.64
N GLU A 121 16.97 -16.41 -0.47
CA GLU A 121 16.29 -15.25 0.12
C GLU A 121 15.22 -14.67 -0.81
N LEU A 122 15.44 -14.71 -2.14
CA LEU A 122 14.42 -14.31 -3.10
C LEU A 122 13.19 -15.22 -2.99
N PHE A 123 13.40 -16.54 -2.94
CA PHE A 123 12.32 -17.50 -2.70
C PHE A 123 11.56 -17.17 -1.41
N ARG A 124 12.30 -16.99 -0.30
CA ARG A 124 11.73 -16.71 1.01
C ARG A 124 10.87 -15.44 1.00
N LEU A 125 11.32 -14.37 0.33
CA LEU A 125 10.60 -13.11 0.24
C LEU A 125 9.32 -13.27 -0.60
N ILE A 126 9.39 -13.92 -1.77
CA ILE A 126 8.22 -14.18 -2.62
C ILE A 126 7.19 -15.04 -1.89
N TYR A 127 7.65 -16.15 -1.29
CA TYR A 127 6.78 -17.07 -0.56
C TYR A 127 6.06 -16.35 0.58
N ASN A 128 6.81 -15.64 1.43
CA ASN A 128 6.22 -14.93 2.57
C ASN A 128 5.28 -13.82 2.13
N PHE A 129 5.60 -13.11 1.04
CA PHE A 129 4.75 -12.06 0.51
C PHE A 129 3.35 -12.58 0.14
N PHE A 130 3.28 -13.66 -0.65
CA PHE A 130 1.99 -14.25 -1.02
C PHE A 130 1.30 -14.95 0.15
N ASP A 131 2.06 -15.63 1.01
CA ASP A 131 1.52 -16.32 2.18
C ASP A 131 0.87 -15.35 3.18
N GLN A 132 1.54 -14.22 3.47
CA GLN A 132 1.01 -13.14 4.31
C GLN A 132 -0.20 -12.48 3.64
N SER A 133 -0.17 -12.26 2.33
CA SER A 133 -1.31 -11.69 1.60
C SER A 133 -2.57 -12.56 1.71
N ILE A 134 -2.40 -13.89 1.59
CA ILE A 134 -3.50 -14.85 1.78
C ILE A 134 -3.99 -14.85 3.23
N TYR A 135 -3.07 -14.82 4.21
CA TYR A 135 -3.43 -14.75 5.62
C TYR A 135 -4.23 -13.47 5.93
N ASN A 136 -3.79 -12.32 5.43
CA ASN A 136 -4.46 -11.03 5.62
C ASN A 136 -5.87 -11.03 5.03
N ILE A 137 -6.09 -11.68 3.88
CA ILE A 137 -7.44 -11.86 3.31
C ILE A 137 -8.31 -12.71 4.23
N LYS A 138 -7.81 -13.87 4.66
CA LYS A 138 -8.54 -14.79 5.56
C LYS A 138 -8.89 -14.11 6.88
N GLU A 139 -7.94 -13.40 7.47
CA GLU A 139 -8.14 -12.65 8.71
C GLU A 139 -9.15 -11.51 8.52
N SER A 140 -9.09 -10.76 7.42
CA SER A 140 -10.07 -9.70 7.14
C SER A 140 -11.49 -10.25 6.97
N ILE A 141 -11.65 -11.39 6.27
CA ILE A 141 -12.95 -12.07 6.12
C ILE A 141 -13.46 -12.52 7.50
N TYR A 142 -12.59 -13.17 8.28
CA TYR A 142 -12.92 -13.62 9.63
C TYR A 142 -13.38 -12.46 10.52
N LEU A 143 -12.70 -11.31 10.48
CA LEU A 143 -13.08 -10.14 11.27
C LEU A 143 -14.43 -9.55 10.85
N VAL A 144 -14.75 -9.54 9.55
CA VAL A 144 -16.09 -9.15 9.07
C VAL A 144 -17.17 -10.10 9.62
N ASP A 145 -16.90 -11.40 9.61
CA ASP A 145 -17.86 -12.41 10.08
C ASP A 145 -18.02 -12.34 11.62
N VAL A 146 -16.94 -12.11 12.37
CA VAL A 146 -16.96 -11.94 13.84
C VAL A 146 -17.73 -10.70 14.27
N HIS A 147 -17.49 -9.56 13.61
CA HIS A 147 -18.13 -8.29 13.96
C HIS A 147 -19.45 -8.05 13.21
N ARG A 148 -20.03 -9.06 12.55
CA ARG A 148 -21.19 -8.90 11.65
C ARG A 148 -22.32 -8.05 12.23
N GLU A 149 -22.74 -8.31 13.46
CA GLU A 149 -23.84 -7.58 14.11
C GLU A 149 -23.44 -6.15 14.51
N GLU A 150 -22.19 -5.93 14.93
CA GLU A 150 -21.68 -4.60 15.23
C GLU A 150 -21.56 -3.76 13.95
N LEU A 151 -21.03 -4.34 12.88
CA LEU A 151 -20.94 -3.71 11.56
C LEU A 151 -22.34 -3.34 11.04
N LYS A 152 -23.30 -4.26 11.17
CA LYS A 152 -24.70 -4.00 10.82
C LYS A 152 -25.25 -2.78 11.55
N ASN A 153 -25.18 -2.79 12.88
CA ASN A 153 -25.77 -1.73 13.71
C ASN A 153 -25.05 -0.39 13.59
N ARG A 154 -23.71 -0.40 13.46
CA ARG A 154 -22.89 0.81 13.45
C ARG A 154 -22.89 1.51 12.10
N PHE A 155 -22.87 0.75 11.01
CA PHE A 155 -22.73 1.27 9.64
C PHE A 155 -24.01 1.18 8.81
N ASN A 156 -25.09 0.64 9.37
CA ASN A 156 -26.36 0.37 8.67
C ASN A 156 -26.16 -0.56 7.45
N ILE A 157 -25.46 -1.68 7.66
CA ILE A 157 -25.21 -2.69 6.63
C ILE A 157 -26.27 -3.79 6.76
N GLU A 158 -27.13 -3.93 5.75
CA GLU A 158 -28.18 -4.95 5.75
C GLU A 158 -27.76 -6.26 5.06
N GLU A 159 -26.89 -6.18 4.04
CA GLU A 159 -26.48 -7.31 3.21
C GLU A 159 -24.98 -7.58 3.31
N PHE A 160 -24.60 -8.85 3.50
CA PHE A 160 -23.20 -9.29 3.69
C PHE A 160 -22.69 -10.25 2.60
N ASP A 161 -23.54 -10.64 1.65
CA ASP A 161 -23.23 -11.67 0.65
C ASP A 161 -22.17 -11.18 -0.37
N GLU A 162 -22.25 -9.90 -0.74
CA GLU A 162 -21.30 -9.24 -1.63
C GLU A 162 -20.16 -8.58 -0.84
N LEU A 163 -19.22 -9.42 -0.38
CA LEU A 163 -17.98 -8.97 0.23
C LEU A 163 -16.85 -8.87 -0.81
N SER A 164 -16.23 -7.68 -0.88
CA SER A 164 -14.96 -7.41 -1.55
C SER A 164 -13.95 -6.85 -0.57
N ILE A 165 -12.69 -7.29 -0.67
CA ILE A 165 -11.59 -6.79 0.14
C ILE A 165 -10.43 -6.46 -0.80
N ILE A 166 -9.90 -5.24 -0.72
CA ILE A 166 -8.72 -4.79 -1.44
C ILE A 166 -7.62 -4.50 -0.43
N LEU A 167 -6.48 -5.18 -0.58
CA LEU A 167 -5.29 -4.98 0.26
C LEU A 167 -4.45 -3.80 -0.26
N GLY A 168 -3.57 -3.28 0.58
CA GLY A 168 -2.56 -2.30 0.16
C GLY A 168 -3.06 -0.86 0.04
N GLU A 169 -4.14 -0.50 0.72
CA GLU A 169 -4.75 0.84 0.67
C GLU A 169 -4.16 1.79 1.74
N GLY A 170 -2.93 1.51 2.18
CA GLY A 170 -2.20 2.28 3.18
C GLY A 170 -0.81 1.68 3.38
N ASP A 171 -0.05 2.24 4.31
CA ASP A 171 1.32 1.79 4.56
C ASP A 171 1.39 0.36 5.11
N VAL A 172 2.49 -0.32 4.77
CA VAL A 172 2.72 -1.70 5.19
C VAL A 172 3.43 -1.71 6.54
N HIS A 173 2.78 -2.33 7.52
CA HIS A 173 3.31 -2.56 8.86
C HIS A 173 3.82 -4.01 9.02
N LYS A 174 3.78 -4.52 10.27
CA LYS A 174 4.26 -5.87 10.63
C LYS A 174 3.49 -6.96 9.87
N ALA A 175 4.22 -8.01 9.47
CA ALA A 175 3.69 -9.19 8.77
C ALA A 175 2.93 -8.87 7.47
N GLY A 176 3.31 -7.79 6.77
CA GLY A 176 2.71 -7.41 5.50
C GLY A 176 1.29 -6.84 5.63
N LYS A 177 0.85 -6.51 6.85
CA LYS A 177 -0.46 -5.88 7.10
C LYS A 177 -0.42 -4.42 6.69
N SER A 178 -1.36 -4.04 5.83
CA SER A 178 -1.66 -2.67 5.47
C SER A 178 -3.16 -2.43 5.63
N THR A 179 -3.58 -1.16 5.61
CA THR A 179 -5.00 -0.83 5.50
C THR A 179 -5.64 -1.61 4.34
N SER A 180 -6.80 -2.20 4.62
CA SER A 180 -7.58 -2.98 3.67
C SER A 180 -8.94 -2.32 3.46
N ARG A 181 -9.31 -2.06 2.21
CA ARG A 181 -10.63 -1.53 1.88
C ARG A 181 -11.63 -2.68 1.79
N VAL A 182 -12.67 -2.62 2.61
CA VAL A 182 -13.73 -3.62 2.71
C VAL A 182 -15.01 -3.01 2.15
N SER A 183 -15.50 -3.54 1.03
CA SER A 183 -16.78 -3.14 0.44
C SER A 183 -17.84 -4.20 0.72
N ILE A 184 -18.93 -3.82 1.38
CA ILE A 184 -20.00 -4.72 1.83
C ILE A 184 -21.32 -3.98 1.99
N GLY A 185 -22.42 -4.55 1.48
CA GLY A 185 -23.77 -3.96 1.60
C GLY A 185 -23.88 -2.51 1.11
N GLY A 186 -23.18 -2.16 0.03
CA GLY A 186 -23.12 -0.79 -0.51
C GLY A 186 -22.28 0.19 0.32
N LYS A 187 -21.62 -0.26 1.39
CA LYS A 187 -20.70 0.54 2.21
C LYS A 187 -19.26 0.26 1.87
N THR A 188 -18.41 1.27 2.03
CA THR A 188 -16.96 1.14 2.01
C THR A 188 -16.42 1.41 3.41
N LEU A 189 -15.70 0.43 3.95
CA LEU A 189 -15.01 0.51 5.23
C LEU A 189 -13.50 0.36 5.00
N TYR A 190 -12.70 0.90 5.91
CA TYR A 190 -11.27 0.67 5.97
C TYR A 190 -10.95 -0.14 7.23
N LEU A 191 -10.41 -1.33 7.04
CA LEU A 191 -9.85 -2.15 8.11
C LEU A 191 -8.38 -1.76 8.30
N LYS A 192 -8.09 -1.18 9.46
CA LYS A 192 -6.75 -0.72 9.85
C LYS A 192 -6.21 -1.59 10.98
N TRP A 193 -4.92 -1.90 10.96
CA TRP A 193 -4.30 -2.90 11.85
C TRP A 193 -3.55 -2.28 13.02
N ARG A 194 -4.24 -1.39 13.73
CA ARG A 194 -3.76 -0.69 14.92
C ARG A 194 -4.94 -0.28 15.80
N GLU A 195 -4.65 0.30 16.96
CA GLU A 195 -5.66 0.96 17.79
C GLU A 195 -6.12 2.28 17.13
N CYS A 196 -7.39 2.64 17.31
CA CYS A 196 -7.99 3.87 16.76
C CYS A 196 -7.84 5.09 17.69
N SER A 197 -7.14 4.94 18.82
CA SER A 197 -7.02 5.98 19.86
C SER A 197 -6.45 7.28 19.30
N PHE A 198 -5.49 7.20 18.39
CA PHE A 198 -4.83 8.35 17.78
C PHE A 198 -5.80 9.30 17.04
N GLU A 199 -6.62 8.79 16.11
CA GLU A 199 -7.60 9.61 15.38
C GLU A 199 -8.66 10.17 16.31
N LYS A 200 -9.14 9.35 17.26
CA LYS A 200 -10.16 9.76 18.22
C LYS A 200 -9.68 10.90 19.10
N ASP A 201 -8.49 10.76 19.67
CA ASP A 201 -7.91 11.77 20.55
C ASP A 201 -7.67 13.08 19.78
N PHE A 202 -7.18 12.97 18.55
CA PHE A 202 -6.99 14.13 17.67
C PHE A 202 -8.31 14.85 17.39
N ILE A 203 -9.34 14.14 16.93
CA ILE A 203 -10.64 14.71 16.59
C ILE A 203 -11.33 15.29 17.84
N GLN A 204 -11.26 14.61 18.98
CA GLN A 204 -11.83 15.13 20.22
C GLN A 204 -11.14 16.42 20.67
N PHE A 205 -9.80 16.48 20.56
CA PHE A 205 -9.05 17.67 20.90
C PHE A 205 -9.35 18.82 19.93
N GLN A 206 -9.35 18.54 18.62
CA GLN A 206 -9.73 19.48 17.58
C GLN A 206 -11.12 20.06 17.81
N ASN A 207 -12.13 19.21 18.04
CA ASN A 207 -13.50 19.64 18.28
C ASN A 207 -13.61 20.56 19.51
N LYS A 208 -12.92 20.22 20.61
CA LYS A 208 -12.87 21.08 21.81
C LYS A 208 -12.21 22.42 21.51
N PHE A 209 -11.11 22.41 20.76
CA PHE A 209 -10.37 23.62 20.40
C PHE A 209 -11.19 24.55 19.51
N LEU A 210 -11.77 24.03 18.43
CA LEU A 210 -12.62 24.78 17.50
C LEU A 210 -13.86 25.35 18.19
N LYS A 211 -14.51 24.55 19.06
CA LYS A 211 -15.63 25.03 19.87
C LYS A 211 -15.26 26.22 20.75
N ASN A 212 -14.07 26.19 21.37
CA ASN A 212 -13.58 27.31 22.19
C ASN A 212 -13.24 28.56 21.36
N MET A 213 -12.94 28.40 20.07
CA MET A 213 -12.77 29.50 19.12
C MET A 213 -14.10 30.06 18.58
N GLY A 214 -15.25 29.48 18.97
CA GLY A 214 -16.57 29.85 18.44
C GLY A 214 -16.87 29.26 17.07
N ILE A 215 -16.09 28.29 16.61
CA ILE A 215 -16.28 27.59 15.34
C ILE A 215 -17.16 26.35 15.59
N THR A 216 -18.33 26.30 14.96
CA THR A 216 -19.27 25.18 15.07
C THR A 216 -19.16 24.25 13.87
N ASN A 217 -18.53 23.09 14.06
CA ASN A 217 -18.40 22.08 13.00
C ASN A 217 -19.32 20.89 13.23
N LYS A 218 -19.65 20.16 12.16
CA LYS A 218 -20.53 18.99 12.23
C LYS A 218 -19.80 17.68 12.53
N ILE A 219 -18.46 17.69 12.64
CA ILE A 219 -17.71 16.46 12.93
C ILE A 219 -18.00 16.02 14.37
N ASN A 220 -18.94 15.09 14.53
CA ASN A 220 -19.29 14.59 15.86
C ASN A 220 -18.75 13.19 16.14
N ASP A 221 -18.37 12.39 15.14
CA ASP A 221 -17.89 11.03 15.37
C ASP A 221 -17.35 10.38 14.08
N LEU A 222 -16.17 9.76 14.13
CA LEU A 222 -15.79 8.79 13.10
C LEU A 222 -16.55 7.50 13.38
N LYS A 223 -17.33 7.01 12.41
CA LYS A 223 -17.99 5.72 12.60
C LYS A 223 -16.96 4.62 12.57
N GLU A 224 -16.84 3.92 13.69
CA GLU A 224 -15.84 2.88 13.88
C GLU A 224 -16.39 1.69 14.67
N VAL A 225 -15.81 0.51 14.42
CA VAL A 225 -15.95 -0.72 15.20
C VAL A 225 -14.55 -1.20 15.58
N GLU A 226 -14.28 -1.29 16.88
CA GLU A 226 -12.95 -1.54 17.44
C GLU A 226 -12.73 -3.00 17.84
N GLY A 227 -11.53 -3.49 17.57
CA GLY A 227 -10.97 -4.70 18.19
C GLY A 227 -9.69 -4.38 18.95
N SER A 228 -8.99 -5.41 19.44
CA SER A 228 -7.82 -5.20 20.32
C SER A 228 -6.59 -4.59 19.62
N ASN A 229 -6.42 -4.77 18.31
CA ASN A 229 -5.28 -4.26 17.52
C ASN A 229 -5.69 -3.97 16.07
N TYR A 230 -6.96 -3.65 15.86
CA TYR A 230 -7.53 -3.30 14.57
C TYR A 230 -8.83 -2.55 14.79
N TYR A 231 -9.29 -1.87 13.76
CA TYR A 231 -10.63 -1.29 13.73
C TYR A 231 -11.13 -1.17 12.30
N PHE A 232 -12.46 -1.20 12.16
CA PHE A 232 -13.15 -0.80 10.94
C PHE A 232 -13.54 0.66 11.05
N GLN A 233 -13.31 1.44 10.01
CA GLN A 233 -13.73 2.85 9.91
C GLN A 233 -14.57 3.05 8.64
N GLU A 234 -15.72 3.72 8.72
CA GLU A 234 -16.51 4.08 7.52
C GLU A 234 -15.71 5.04 6.63
N SER A 235 -15.84 4.91 5.30
CA SER A 235 -15.26 5.88 4.38
C SER A 235 -15.83 7.27 4.65
N ILE A 236 -14.95 8.27 4.61
CA ILE A 236 -15.33 9.68 4.71
C ILE A 236 -15.35 10.22 3.28
N GLU A 237 -16.51 10.67 2.84
CA GLU A 237 -16.67 11.27 1.51
C GLU A 237 -16.17 12.72 1.51
N PRO A 238 -15.21 13.09 0.65
CA PRO A 238 -14.75 14.46 0.55
C PRO A 238 -15.85 15.42 0.03
N GLU A 239 -16.00 16.54 0.70
CA GLU A 239 -16.86 17.67 0.33
C GLU A 239 -16.06 18.73 -0.44
N GLY A 240 -16.72 19.42 -1.38
CA GLY A 240 -16.17 20.63 -1.99
C GLY A 240 -16.35 21.82 -1.05
N ILE A 241 -15.52 22.85 -1.19
CA ILE A 241 -15.51 24.03 -0.30
C ILE A 241 -16.09 25.24 -1.01
N PHE A 242 -17.34 25.61 -0.82
CA PHE A 242 -17.92 26.72 -1.59
C PHE A 242 -17.19 28.06 -1.38
N GLU A 243 -17.25 28.96 -2.37
CA GLU A 243 -16.53 30.26 -2.36
C GLU A 243 -16.78 31.10 -1.11
N GLU A 244 -18.01 31.05 -0.63
CA GLU A 244 -18.47 31.76 0.56
C GLU A 244 -17.87 31.19 1.87
N GLU A 245 -17.40 29.94 1.86
CA GLU A 245 -16.87 29.21 3.01
C GLU A 245 -15.33 29.26 3.07
N HIS A 246 -14.66 29.87 2.09
CA HIS A 246 -13.19 29.87 1.97
C HIS A 246 -12.50 30.43 3.23
N ASN A 247 -12.94 31.59 3.71
CA ASN A 247 -12.31 32.26 4.86
C ASN A 247 -12.40 31.42 6.13
N ASP A 248 -13.54 30.77 6.36
CA ASP A 248 -13.75 29.90 7.51
C ASP A 248 -12.85 28.66 7.43
N HIS A 249 -12.69 28.07 6.24
CA HIS A 249 -11.80 26.94 6.03
C HIS A 249 -10.32 27.31 6.20
N TYR A 250 -9.88 28.49 5.76
CA TYR A 250 -8.51 28.97 6.02
C TYR A 250 -8.25 29.21 7.50
N TYR A 251 -9.23 29.72 8.23
CA TYR A 251 -9.11 29.90 9.67
C TYR A 251 -9.08 28.56 10.42
N GLN A 252 -9.95 27.62 10.03
CA GLN A 252 -9.92 26.23 10.52
C GLN A 252 -8.60 25.54 10.21
N LEU A 253 -8.02 25.79 9.03
CA LEU A 253 -6.74 25.24 8.65
C LEU A 253 -5.60 25.77 9.53
N GLY A 254 -5.59 27.07 9.84
CA GLY A 254 -4.62 27.63 10.78
C GLY A 254 -4.70 26.97 12.16
N ALA A 255 -5.93 26.74 12.66
CA ALA A 255 -6.15 25.99 13.90
C ALA A 255 -5.69 24.53 13.78
N PHE A 256 -5.98 23.87 12.66
CA PHE A 256 -5.58 22.47 12.39
C PHE A 256 -4.05 22.30 12.37
N ILE A 257 -3.32 23.20 11.71
CA ILE A 257 -1.85 23.21 11.72
C ILE A 257 -1.31 23.39 13.14
N PHE A 258 -1.90 24.32 13.92
CA PHE A 258 -1.49 24.54 15.30
C PHE A 258 -1.72 23.30 16.17
N ILE A 259 -2.89 22.66 16.05
CA ILE A 259 -3.24 21.44 16.78
C ILE A 259 -2.29 20.29 16.40
N ALA A 260 -2.07 20.07 15.10
CA ALA A 260 -1.17 19.03 14.60
C ALA A 260 0.26 19.22 15.12
N TYR A 261 0.75 20.46 15.11
CA TYR A 261 2.06 20.81 15.68
C TYR A 261 2.11 20.55 17.18
N LEU A 262 1.09 20.97 17.94
CA LEU A 262 1.01 20.77 19.38
C LEU A 262 0.99 19.28 19.76
N MET A 263 0.32 18.45 18.97
CA MET A 263 0.25 16.99 19.16
C MET A 263 1.45 16.25 18.54
N GLY A 264 2.37 16.95 17.87
CA GLY A 264 3.58 16.38 17.29
C GLY A 264 3.31 15.40 16.14
N ILE A 265 2.26 15.60 15.35
CA ILE A 265 1.98 14.80 14.16
C ILE A 265 2.93 15.23 13.04
N THR A 266 3.45 14.28 12.26
CA THR A 266 4.48 14.57 11.25
C THR A 266 4.16 14.15 9.82
N ASP A 267 2.99 13.57 9.57
CA ASP A 267 2.69 12.92 8.29
C ASP A 267 1.30 13.29 7.73
N LEU A 268 0.90 14.55 7.89
CA LEU A 268 -0.38 15.07 7.38
C LEU A 268 -0.20 15.65 5.98
N HIS A 269 0.17 14.80 5.02
CA HIS A 269 0.15 15.13 3.61
C HIS A 269 -1.24 14.93 2.98
N TYR A 270 -1.43 15.38 1.74
CA TYR A 270 -2.76 15.50 1.09
C TYR A 270 -3.63 14.22 1.16
N GLU A 271 -3.04 13.04 1.11
CA GLU A 271 -3.79 11.76 1.19
C GLU A 271 -4.25 11.40 2.63
N ASN A 272 -3.70 12.04 3.66
CA ASN A 272 -4.05 11.81 5.07
C ASN A 272 -4.99 12.89 5.63
N ILE A 273 -5.43 13.85 4.79
CA ILE A 273 -6.36 14.92 5.15
C ILE A 273 -7.58 14.86 4.25
N ILE A 274 -8.78 14.91 4.83
CA ILE A 274 -10.04 14.99 4.11
C ILE A 274 -10.82 16.21 4.60
N ILE A 275 -11.44 16.94 3.67
CA ILE A 275 -12.38 18.00 4.01
C ILE A 275 -13.79 17.41 3.89
N ALA A 276 -14.51 17.36 5.00
CA ALA A 276 -15.86 16.82 5.06
C ALA A 276 -16.58 17.31 6.32
N ASN A 277 -17.92 17.32 6.28
CA ASN A 277 -18.78 17.79 7.36
C ASN A 277 -18.44 19.22 7.83
N GLY A 278 -18.06 20.09 6.89
CA GLY A 278 -17.66 21.49 7.14
C GLY A 278 -16.36 21.65 7.93
N SER A 279 -15.44 20.68 7.87
CA SER A 279 -14.17 20.76 8.57
C SER A 279 -13.07 19.87 7.97
N ILE A 280 -11.84 20.05 8.47
CA ILE A 280 -10.61 19.36 8.05
C ILE A 280 -10.38 18.18 8.98
N ILE A 281 -10.36 16.97 8.45
CA ILE A 281 -10.26 15.71 9.19
C ILE A 281 -8.91 15.05 8.87
N ALA A 282 -8.13 14.75 9.89
CA ALA A 282 -7.00 13.84 9.76
C ALA A 282 -7.51 12.39 9.79
N ILE A 283 -7.17 11.61 8.76
CA ILE A 283 -7.59 10.20 8.66
C ILE A 283 -6.47 9.21 8.97
N ASP A 284 -5.24 9.70 9.15
CA ASP A 284 -4.12 8.92 9.65
C ASP A 284 -3.31 9.75 10.66
N CYS A 285 -3.46 9.40 11.93
CA CYS A 285 -2.85 10.09 13.07
C CYS A 285 -1.81 9.22 13.80
N GLU A 286 -1.33 8.12 13.19
CA GLU A 286 -0.43 7.19 13.89
C GLU A 286 0.94 7.77 14.25
N THR A 287 1.27 8.95 13.73
CA THR A 287 2.52 9.67 14.03
C THR A 287 2.41 10.62 15.22
N ILE A 288 1.29 10.66 15.94
CA ILE A 288 1.15 11.48 17.17
C ILE A 288 2.32 11.24 18.12
N ALA A 289 2.88 12.34 18.63
CA ALA A 289 3.98 12.36 19.58
C ALA A 289 5.24 11.58 19.12
N THR A 290 5.46 11.45 17.80
CA THR A 290 6.70 10.84 17.31
C THR A 290 7.89 11.78 17.50
N SER A 291 8.56 11.66 18.65
CA SER A 291 9.87 12.29 18.86
C SER A 291 10.95 11.45 18.19
N LYS A 292 11.31 11.78 16.95
CA LYS A 292 12.57 11.27 16.39
C LYS A 292 13.69 12.11 16.97
N GLU A 293 14.38 11.58 17.98
CA GLU A 293 15.71 12.10 18.34
C GLU A 293 16.56 12.09 17.07
N ARG A 294 16.91 13.28 16.59
CA ARG A 294 17.80 13.48 15.46
C ARG A 294 19.04 14.20 15.97
N GLU A 295 20.20 13.66 15.62
CA GLU A 295 21.44 14.42 15.71
C GLU A 295 21.38 15.54 14.69
N ILE A 296 21.33 16.77 15.19
CA ILE A 296 21.37 17.98 14.38
C ILE A 296 22.84 18.37 14.26
N ALA A 297 23.32 18.61 13.04
CA ALA A 297 24.68 19.08 12.84
C ALA A 297 24.89 20.44 13.53
N GLU A 298 26.07 20.64 14.14
CA GLU A 298 26.38 21.81 14.99
C GLU A 298 26.21 23.18 14.31
N TYR A 299 26.14 23.23 12.98
CA TYR A 299 26.01 24.45 12.18
C TYR A 299 24.55 24.80 11.77
N ILE A 300 23.55 24.05 12.26
CA ILE A 300 22.14 24.34 11.97
C ILE A 300 21.57 25.21 13.10
N ASP A 301 21.39 26.51 12.81
CA ASP A 301 20.85 27.49 13.77
C ASP A 301 19.34 27.30 14.05
N TYR A 302 18.59 26.72 13.10
CA TYR A 302 17.15 26.53 13.21
C TYR A 302 16.71 25.20 12.61
N ASP A 303 16.05 24.38 13.42
CA ASP A 303 15.49 23.09 13.00
C ASP A 303 14.04 23.25 12.57
N LEU A 304 13.79 23.25 11.26
CA LEU A 304 12.44 23.29 10.69
C LEU A 304 11.58 22.10 11.12
N ALA A 305 12.18 20.97 11.53
CA ALA A 305 11.45 19.83 12.07
C ALA A 305 10.88 20.10 13.47
N LYS A 306 11.24 21.22 14.12
CA LYS A 306 10.66 21.72 15.37
C LYS A 306 9.75 22.93 15.16
N SER A 307 9.12 23.01 13.99
CA SER A 307 8.20 24.08 13.62
C SER A 307 6.94 23.49 13.00
N VAL A 308 5.96 24.32 12.66
CA VAL A 308 4.73 23.89 11.97
C VAL A 308 4.98 23.15 10.65
N TYR A 309 6.17 23.30 10.04
CA TYR A 309 6.57 22.53 8.86
C TYR A 309 6.72 21.03 9.13
N SER A 310 6.94 20.62 10.38
CA SER A 310 7.05 19.21 10.75
C SER A 310 5.77 18.43 10.47
N THR A 311 4.62 19.11 10.45
CA THR A 311 3.28 18.50 10.24
C THR A 311 3.08 17.95 8.84
N PHE A 312 3.87 18.38 7.87
CA PHE A 312 3.70 18.12 6.44
C PHE A 312 2.40 18.69 5.85
N ILE A 313 1.71 19.60 6.54
CA ILE A 313 0.56 20.31 5.96
C ILE A 313 1.04 21.37 4.95
N LEU A 314 2.11 22.08 5.28
CA LEU A 314 2.63 23.21 4.51
C LEU A 314 3.58 22.77 3.37
N PRO A 315 3.56 23.47 2.21
CA PRO A 315 4.36 23.12 1.04
C PRO A 315 5.84 23.48 1.21
N PHE A 316 6.62 22.57 1.79
CA PHE A 316 8.06 22.78 1.99
C PHE A 316 8.91 21.53 1.70
N SER A 317 8.41 20.36 2.10
CA SER A 317 9.14 19.10 1.96
C SER A 317 9.04 18.57 0.54
N THR A 318 10.18 18.33 -0.12
CA THR A 318 10.23 17.59 -1.39
C THR A 318 10.71 16.16 -1.15
N VAL A 319 9.93 15.20 -1.62
CA VAL A 319 10.31 13.79 -1.66
C VAL A 319 10.33 13.40 -3.11
N LYS A 320 11.49 12.94 -3.60
CA LYS A 320 11.60 12.32 -4.92
C LYS A 320 11.08 13.23 -6.07
N GLY A 321 11.32 14.54 -5.93
CA GLY A 321 10.93 15.55 -6.92
C GLY A 321 9.51 16.09 -6.80
N ALA A 322 8.68 15.56 -5.89
CA ALA A 322 7.35 16.09 -5.59
C ALA A 322 7.31 16.76 -4.22
N VAL A 323 6.59 17.87 -4.10
CA VAL A 323 6.26 18.50 -2.80
C VAL A 323 5.24 17.61 -2.10
N LEU A 324 5.64 17.01 -0.99
CA LEU A 324 4.77 16.22 -0.13
C LEU A 324 4.19 17.17 0.93
N SER A 325 2.98 17.63 0.69
CA SER A 325 2.26 18.53 1.59
C SER A 325 0.77 18.25 1.65
N GLY A 326 0.12 18.62 2.75
CA GLY A 326 -1.34 18.62 2.91
C GLY A 326 -2.02 19.63 1.99
N ILE A 327 -1.33 20.73 1.68
CA ILE A 327 -1.80 21.85 0.87
C ILE A 327 -0.81 22.09 -0.26
N SER A 328 -1.32 22.23 -1.49
CA SER A 328 -0.50 22.55 -2.65
C SER A 328 -1.32 23.25 -3.73
N SER A 329 -0.71 24.27 -4.32
CA SER A 329 -1.23 24.98 -5.49
C SER A 329 -0.95 24.26 -6.80
N LEU A 330 -0.18 23.17 -6.75
CA LEU A 330 0.12 22.35 -7.90
C LEU A 330 -1.04 21.40 -8.17
N SER A 331 -1.63 21.55 -9.36
CA SER A 331 -2.73 20.69 -9.80
C SER A 331 -2.31 19.24 -10.02
N GLY A 332 -1.03 19.04 -10.35
CA GLY A 332 -0.40 17.75 -10.45
C GLY A 332 1.10 17.84 -10.18
N GLN A 333 1.63 16.82 -9.53
CA GLN A 333 3.07 16.68 -9.27
C GLN A 333 3.56 15.32 -9.74
N THR A 334 4.78 15.25 -10.25
CA THR A 334 5.38 13.96 -10.64
C THR A 334 6.35 13.54 -9.55
N MET A 335 6.04 12.43 -8.87
CA MET A 335 6.98 11.80 -7.97
C MET A 335 7.79 10.76 -8.74
N TYR A 336 9.12 10.83 -8.66
CA TYR A 336 10.04 9.91 -9.33
C TYR A 336 10.55 8.87 -8.36
N VAL A 337 10.20 7.60 -8.55
CA VAL A 337 10.80 6.53 -7.75
C VAL A 337 11.66 5.67 -8.65
N ASN A 338 12.55 4.89 -8.03
CA ASN A 338 13.26 3.81 -8.68
C ASN A 338 12.28 2.67 -9.03
N ASP A 339 11.26 2.97 -9.84
CA ASP A 339 10.46 1.97 -10.53
C ASP A 339 10.98 1.85 -11.96
N TYR A 340 10.95 0.65 -12.52
CA TYR A 340 11.63 0.34 -13.75
C TYR A 340 10.67 -0.22 -14.80
N LYS A 341 10.67 0.38 -15.99
CA LYS A 341 10.23 -0.31 -17.18
C LYS A 341 11.27 -1.37 -17.51
N ILE A 342 10.86 -2.62 -17.40
CA ILE A 342 11.64 -3.73 -17.93
C ILE A 342 11.52 -3.71 -19.44
N ASN A 343 12.62 -3.48 -20.15
CA ASN A 343 12.71 -3.63 -21.60
C ASN A 343 13.52 -4.89 -21.89
N ILE A 344 12.89 -5.87 -22.57
CA ILE A 344 13.59 -7.07 -23.03
C ILE A 344 14.02 -6.78 -24.46
N THR A 345 15.31 -6.51 -24.65
CA THR A 345 15.92 -6.21 -25.95
C THR A 345 16.60 -7.45 -26.51
N ASN A 346 17.16 -7.36 -27.71
CA ASN A 346 17.95 -8.45 -28.30
C ASN A 346 19.30 -8.67 -27.58
N ARG A 347 19.73 -7.72 -26.73
CA ARG A 347 21.02 -7.76 -26.03
C ARG A 347 20.91 -8.10 -24.54
N GLY A 348 19.71 -8.02 -23.96
CA GLY A 348 19.51 -8.16 -22.52
C GLY A 348 18.25 -7.47 -22.02
N ILE A 349 18.10 -7.50 -20.70
CA ILE A 349 17.10 -6.75 -19.95
C ILE A 349 17.69 -5.40 -19.54
N ASP A 350 17.05 -4.32 -20.00
CA ASP A 350 17.31 -2.96 -19.53
C ASP A 350 16.23 -2.54 -18.53
N LEU A 351 16.67 -1.98 -17.41
CA LEU A 351 15.80 -1.38 -16.40
C LEU A 351 15.79 0.14 -16.60
N VAL A 352 14.72 0.67 -17.17
CA VAL A 352 14.59 2.11 -17.45
C VAL A 352 13.70 2.76 -16.40
N ASN A 353 14.22 3.73 -15.66
CA ASN A 353 13.45 4.46 -14.63
C ASN A 353 12.12 5.01 -15.20
N ARG A 354 11.04 4.80 -14.46
CA ARG A 354 9.72 5.37 -14.76
C ARG A 354 9.37 6.49 -13.78
N PRO A 355 8.67 7.54 -14.22
CA PRO A 355 7.92 8.38 -13.29
C PRO A 355 6.87 7.51 -12.58
N LEU A 356 6.78 7.58 -11.26
CA LEU A 356 6.03 6.62 -10.43
C LEU A 356 4.53 6.88 -10.48
N ARG A 357 4.14 8.12 -10.22
CA ARG A 357 2.75 8.55 -10.10
C ARG A 357 2.71 10.04 -10.38
N THR A 358 1.79 10.45 -11.24
CA THR A 358 1.31 11.83 -11.21
C THR A 358 0.38 11.91 -10.01
N ILE A 359 0.82 12.57 -8.95
CA ILE A 359 -0.04 12.93 -7.83
C ILE A 359 -0.91 14.07 -8.34
N SER A 360 -2.10 13.76 -8.82
CA SER A 360 -3.15 14.75 -9.02
C SER A 360 -3.79 15.04 -7.66
N ASN A 361 -4.01 16.32 -7.37
CA ASN A 361 -4.69 16.69 -6.14
C ASN A 361 -6.17 16.26 -6.29
N LEU A 362 -6.63 15.26 -5.52
CA LEU A 362 -8.00 14.72 -5.60
C LEU A 362 -9.08 15.78 -5.35
N ASN A 363 -8.71 16.88 -4.68
CA ASN A 363 -9.55 18.05 -4.46
C ASN A 363 -9.92 18.82 -5.75
N ILE A 364 -9.38 18.43 -6.91
CA ILE A 364 -9.56 19.16 -8.18
C ILE A 364 -10.67 18.56 -9.05
N GLU A 365 -11.00 17.27 -8.91
CA GLU A 365 -11.97 16.62 -9.82
C GLU A 365 -13.45 16.95 -9.54
N LYS A 366 -13.74 17.75 -8.51
CA LYS A 366 -15.04 18.41 -8.37
C LYS A 366 -14.89 19.88 -8.80
N ASP A 367 -15.02 20.09 -10.10
CA ASP A 367 -15.15 21.40 -10.72
C ASP A 367 -16.17 22.22 -9.92
N LYS A 368 -15.72 23.34 -9.34
CA LYS A 368 -16.21 24.07 -8.15
C LYS A 368 -15.49 23.70 -6.84
N THR A 369 -14.22 24.11 -6.68
CA THR A 369 -13.73 25.05 -5.62
C THR A 369 -12.19 25.10 -5.45
N LEU A 370 -11.72 26.15 -4.75
CA LEU A 370 -10.36 26.49 -4.28
C LEU A 370 -9.14 25.81 -4.92
N TYR A 371 -8.29 26.64 -5.53
CA TYR A 371 -6.86 26.45 -5.43
C TYR A 371 -6.46 26.57 -3.95
N PHE A 372 -5.76 25.55 -3.44
CA PHE A 372 -5.02 25.64 -2.19
C PHE A 372 -3.68 26.33 -2.40
#